data_AF-A0A524JSQ7-F1
#
_entry.id   AF-A0A524JSQ7-F1
#
_cell.length_a   1.000
_cell.length_b   1.000
_cell.length_c   1.000
_cell.angle_alpha   90.00
_cell.angle_beta   90.00
_cell.angle_gamma   90.00
#
_symmetry.space_group_name_H-M   'P 1'
#
loop_
_entity.id
_entity.type
_entity.pdbx_description
1 polymer ?
#
loop_
_entity_poly.entity_id
_entity_poly.type
_entity_poly.pdbx_seq_one_letter_code
_entity_poly.pdbx_strand_id
1 'polypeptide(L)'
;DSSSQMLKKAIQKKRPGLNFKLCSIEEITNKWDLIFSNAAIQWVDNHDQLIPRLVSLLRPGGQLAVQLPANHNHPTQQLIAEIANEEPYKSALNS
;
A
#
# COMPACT_ATOMS: atom_id res chain seq x y z
N ASP A 1 -3.35 -5.04 7.58
CA ASP A 1 -4.26 -4.28 6.69
C ASP A 1 -4.96 -3.27 7.57
N SER A 2 -5.03 -2.00 7.15
CA SER A 2 -5.65 -0.92 7.91
C SER A 2 -7.17 -0.85 7.69
N SER A 3 -7.71 -1.57 6.71
CA SER A 3 -9.15 -1.60 6.41
C SER A 3 -9.85 -2.74 7.15
N SER A 4 -10.66 -2.39 8.13
CA SER A 4 -11.54 -3.33 8.82
C SER A 4 -12.52 -4.02 7.86
N GLN A 5 -12.96 -3.34 6.80
CA GLN A 5 -13.87 -3.89 5.79
C GLN A 5 -13.20 -4.99 4.94
N MET A 6 -11.96 -4.79 4.51
CA MET A 6 -11.21 -5.81 3.76
C MET A 6 -10.95 -7.04 4.63
N LEU A 7 -10.59 -6.83 5.90
CA LEU A 7 -10.34 -7.93 6.84
C LEU A 7 -11.57 -8.78 7.13
N LYS A 8 -12.78 -8.19 7.20
CA LYS A 8 -14.03 -8.96 7.35
C LYS A 8 -14.19 -10.03 6.26
N LYS A 9 -13.77 -9.74 5.03
CA LYS A 9 -13.77 -10.71 3.92
C LYS A 9 -12.61 -11.70 4.04
N ALA A 10 -11.41 -11.21 4.34
CA ALA A 10 -10.20 -12.03 4.41
C ALA A 10 -10.24 -13.08 5.53
N ILE A 11 -10.80 -12.73 6.70
CA ILE A 11 -10.92 -13.63 7.87
C ILE A 11 -11.73 -14.89 7.54
N GLN A 12 -12.63 -14.85 6.56
CA GLN A 12 -13.37 -16.03 6.10
C GLN A 12 -12.45 -17.11 5.50
N LYS A 13 -11.19 -16.77 5.15
CA LYS A 13 -10.16 -17.68 4.64
C LYS A 13 -9.20 -18.17 5.74
N LYS A 14 -9.43 -17.82 7.01
CA LYS A 14 -8.57 -18.20 8.14
C LYS A 14 -8.44 -19.73 8.22
N ARG A 15 -7.21 -20.20 8.43
CA ARG A 15 -6.82 -21.61 8.52
C ARG A 15 -5.53 -21.74 9.34
N PRO A 16 -5.16 -22.93 9.84
CA PRO A 16 -3.89 -23.11 10.55
C PRO A 16 -2.70 -22.53 9.75
N GLY A 17 -1.86 -21.75 10.43
CA GLY A 17 -0.73 -21.06 9.81
C GLY A 17 -1.06 -19.74 9.09
N LEU A 18 -2.34 -19.33 8.98
CA LEU A 18 -2.74 -18.07 8.35
C LEU A 18 -3.46 -17.15 9.34
N ASN A 19 -2.82 -16.02 9.63
CA ASN A 19 -3.34 -15.00 10.54
C ASN A 19 -3.58 -13.68 9.81
N PHE A 20 -4.62 -12.97 10.23
CA PHE A 20 -4.98 -11.65 9.72
C PHE A 20 -4.94 -10.66 10.88
N LYS A 21 -4.37 -9.48 10.66
CA LYS A 21 -4.23 -8.43 11.68
C LYS A 21 -4.66 -7.07 11.12
N LEU A 22 -5.53 -6.40 11.87
CA LEU A 22 -5.84 -4.97 11.68
C LEU A 22 -4.66 -4.17 12.21
N CYS A 23 -3.91 -3.56 11.29
CA CYS A 23 -2.73 -2.73 11.56
C CYS A 23 -2.28 -2.04 10.27
N SER A 24 -1.62 -0.90 10.43
CA SER A 24 -0.93 -0.20 9.34
C SER A 24 0.38 -0.93 8.96
N ILE A 25 0.95 -0.60 7.81
CA ILE A 25 2.24 -1.18 7.34
C ILE A 25 3.40 -0.57 8.15
N GLU A 26 3.18 0.61 8.71
CA GLU A 26 4.10 1.35 9.56
C GLU A 26 4.21 0.72 10.96
N GLU A 27 3.24 -0.11 11.35
CA GLU A 27 3.18 -0.78 12.66
C GLU A 27 3.72 -2.22 12.66
N ILE A 28 4.02 -2.82 11.51
CA ILE A 28 4.52 -4.20 11.50
C ILE A 28 5.89 -4.30 12.16
N THR A 29 6.03 -5.28 13.04
CA THR A 29 7.25 -5.58 13.81
C THR A 29 7.69 -7.03 13.54
N ASN A 30 8.67 -7.52 14.30
CA ASN A 30 9.30 -8.84 14.18
C ASN A 30 10.22 -9.01 12.96
N LYS A 31 10.91 -10.15 12.95
CA LYS A 31 11.82 -10.56 11.89
C LYS A 31 11.15 -11.59 10.96
N TRP A 32 11.21 -11.34 9.66
CA TRP A 32 10.50 -12.11 8.63
C TRP A 32 11.46 -12.74 7.61
N ASP A 33 11.11 -13.91 7.11
CA ASP A 33 11.81 -14.55 5.99
C ASP A 33 11.35 -13.99 4.63
N LEU A 34 10.11 -13.52 4.55
CA LEU A 34 9.53 -12.88 3.37
C LEU A 34 8.58 -11.74 3.78
N ILE A 35 8.75 -10.59 3.16
CA ILE A 35 7.77 -9.50 3.17
C ILE A 35 7.28 -9.33 1.73
N PHE A 36 5.98 -9.51 1.53
CA PHE A 36 5.33 -9.38 0.23
C PHE A 36 4.29 -8.25 0.28
N SER A 37 4.33 -7.35 -0.70
CA SER A 37 3.35 -6.28 -0.85
C SER A 37 2.98 -6.11 -2.32
N ASN A 38 1.68 -6.16 -2.63
CA ASN A 38 1.18 -5.96 -3.97
C ASN A 38 0.20 -4.79 -3.97
N ALA A 39 0.53 -3.72 -4.69
CA ALA A 39 -0.28 -2.53 -4.87
C ALA A 39 -0.82 -1.94 -3.54
N ALA A 40 -0.01 -1.94 -2.48
CA ALA A 40 -0.38 -1.33 -1.19
C ALA A 40 0.55 -0.20 -0.74
N ILE A 41 1.87 -0.32 -0.94
CA ILE A 41 2.85 0.65 -0.41
C ILE A 41 2.69 2.05 -1.02
N GLN A 42 2.17 2.19 -2.24
CA GLN A 42 1.97 3.50 -2.88
C GLN A 42 0.93 4.39 -2.15
N TRP A 43 0.15 3.82 -1.24
CA TRP A 43 -0.80 4.57 -0.41
C TRP A 43 -0.21 5.05 0.92
N VAL A 44 1.07 4.76 1.18
CA VAL A 44 1.80 5.25 2.36
C VAL A 44 2.57 6.51 1.96
N ASP A 45 2.34 7.61 2.67
CA ASP A 45 2.94 8.92 2.35
C ASP A 45 4.48 8.84 2.28
N ASN A 46 5.11 8.38 3.35
CA ASN A 46 6.58 8.30 3.48
C ASN A 46 7.11 6.92 3.06
N HIS A 47 6.71 6.43 1.88
CA HIS A 47 7.11 5.11 1.41
C HIS A 47 8.63 4.98 1.15
N ASP A 48 9.33 6.09 0.92
CA ASP A 48 10.78 6.21 0.82
C ASP A 48 11.50 5.78 2.12
N GLN A 49 10.92 6.10 3.28
CA GLN A 49 11.40 5.66 4.59
C GLN A 49 10.89 4.26 4.95
N LEU A 50 9.69 3.91 4.48
CA LEU A 50 9.08 2.62 4.77
C LEU A 50 9.90 1.46 4.19
N ILE A 51 10.34 1.53 2.94
CA ILE A 51 11.05 0.41 2.29
C ILE A 51 12.33 0.03 3.04
N PRO A 52 13.26 0.95 3.38
CA PRO A 52 14.42 0.65 4.20
C PRO A 52 14.05 0.03 5.56
N ARG A 53 13.00 0.55 6.20
CA ARG A 53 12.48 -0.02 7.45
C ARG A 53 12.03 -1.47 7.25
N LEU A 54 11.28 -1.79 6.20
CA LEU A 54 10.84 -3.16 5.89
C LEU A 54 12.03 -4.09 5.63
N VAL A 55 13.04 -3.64 4.89
CA VAL A 55 14.28 -4.40 4.66
C VAL A 55 14.97 -4.71 6.00
N SER A 56 15.00 -3.75 6.93
CA SER A 56 15.57 -3.96 8.26
C SER A 56 14.82 -4.99 9.11
N LEU A 57 13.58 -5.32 8.77
CA LEU A 57 12.79 -6.38 9.42
C LEU A 57 13.05 -7.77 8.82
N LEU A 58 13.88 -7.90 7.80
CA LEU A 58 14.22 -9.22 7.25
C LEU A 58 15.24 -9.96 8.13
N ARG A 59 15.11 -11.28 8.16
CA ARG A 59 16.14 -12.20 8.66
C ARG A 59 17.28 -12.31 7.64
N PRO A 60 18.48 -12.77 8.04
CA PRO A 60 19.54 -13.11 7.08
C PRO A 60 19.01 -14.07 6.01
N GLY A 61 19.18 -13.70 4.73
CA GLY A 61 18.64 -14.45 3.58
C GLY A 61 17.17 -14.21 3.25
N GLY A 62 16.47 -13.34 4.01
CA GLY A 62 15.08 -13.00 3.76
C GLY A 62 14.88 -12.10 2.53
N GLN A 63 13.65 -12.01 2.04
CA GLN A 63 13.31 -11.30 0.81
C GLN A 63 12.23 -10.25 1.01
N LEU A 64 12.37 -9.14 0.29
CA LEU A 64 11.32 -8.15 0.09
C LEU A 64 10.86 -8.22 -1.37
N ALA A 65 9.58 -8.49 -1.59
CA ALA A 65 8.96 -8.51 -2.92
C ALA A 65 7.82 -7.49 -2.96
N VAL A 66 7.97 -6.47 -3.79
CA VAL A 66 7.01 -5.35 -3.89
C VAL A 66 6.62 -5.13 -5.34
N GLN A 67 5.31 -5.00 -5.57
CA GLN A 67 4.75 -4.50 -6.81
C GLN A 67 4.06 -3.15 -6.55
N LEU A 68 4.38 -2.15 -7.36
CA LEU A 68 3.75 -0.83 -7.34
C LEU A 68 3.13 -0.53 -8.71
N PRO A 69 1.95 0.12 -8.76
CA PRO A 69 1.40 0.62 -10.01
C PRO A 69 2.27 1.76 -10.55
N ALA A 70 2.60 1.73 -11.84
CA ALA A 70 3.40 2.75 -12.53
C ALA A 70 2.52 3.60 -13.48
N ASN A 71 1.38 4.07 -12.97
CA ASN A 71 0.33 4.67 -13.81
C ASN A 71 0.43 6.20 -13.93
N HIS A 72 1.39 6.85 -13.28
CA HIS A 72 1.49 8.32 -13.21
C HIS A 72 1.50 9.00 -14.59
N ASN A 73 2.11 8.36 -15.59
CA ASN A 73 2.18 8.88 -16.96
C ASN A 73 1.14 8.24 -17.89
N HIS A 74 0.19 7.49 -17.36
CA HIS A 74 -0.88 6.90 -18.15
C HIS A 74 -1.79 8.03 -18.67
N PRO A 75 -2.23 8.01 -19.95
CA PRO A 75 -3.07 9.07 -20.52
C PRO A 75 -4.30 9.39 -19.67
N THR A 76 -4.91 8.38 -19.06
CA THR A 76 -6.05 8.55 -18.14
C THR A 76 -5.70 9.40 -16.91
N GLN A 77 -4.51 9.24 -16.32
CA GLN A 77 -4.10 10.05 -15.16
C GLN A 77 -3.83 11.50 -15.55
N GLN A 78 -3.26 11.72 -16.73
CA GLN A 78 -3.08 13.07 -17.29
C GLN A 78 -4.43 13.75 -17.52
N LEU A 79 -5.38 13.05 -18.16
CA LEU A 79 -6.72 13.58 -18.42
C LEU A 79 -7.49 13.87 -17.12
N ILE A 80 -7.37 13.02 -16.09
CA ILE A 80 -7.97 13.28 -14.77
C ILE A 80 -7.41 14.58 -14.17
N ALA A 81 -6.10 14.81 -14.27
CA ALA A 81 -5.48 16.03 -13.78
C ALA A 81 -5.89 17.27 -14.59
N GLU A 82 -6.05 17.14 -15.91
CA GLU A 82 -6.57 18.20 -16.78
C GLU A 82 -8.00 18.58 -16.38
N ILE A 83 -8.91 17.60 -16.30
CA ILE A 83 -10.31 17.83 -15.91
C ILE A 83 -10.41 18.42 -14.50
N ALA A 84 -9.59 17.96 -13.55
CA ALA A 84 -9.56 18.51 -12.20
C ALA A 84 -9.19 20.01 -12.17
N ASN A 85 -8.46 20.50 -13.17
CA ASN A 85 -8.07 21.91 -13.31
C ASN A 85 -9.09 22.76 -14.07
N GLU A 86 -10.19 22.16 -14.57
CA GLU A 86 -11.27 22.89 -15.25
C GLU A 86 -12.36 23.32 -14.26
N GLU A 87 -13.05 24.42 -14.54
CA GLU A 87 -14.25 24.80 -13.78
C GLU A 87 -15.43 23.90 -14.15
N PRO A 88 -16.29 23.50 -13.20
CA PRO A 88 -16.33 23.93 -11.79
C PRO A 88 -15.47 23.06 -10.84
N TYR A 89 -14.74 22.08 -11.36
CA TYR A 89 -14.05 21.07 -10.55
C TYR A 89 -12.87 21.65 -9.77
N LYS A 90 -12.12 22.56 -10.38
CA LYS A 90 -11.02 23.27 -9.74
C LYS A 90 -11.44 23.95 -8.46
N SER A 91 -12.51 24.75 -8.53
CA SER A 91 -13.10 25.42 -7.37
C SER A 91 -13.63 24.42 -6.34
N ALA A 92 -14.24 23.32 -6.77
CA ALA A 92 -14.80 22.31 -5.86
C ALA A 92 -13.72 21.48 -5.13
N LEU A 93 -12.55 21.28 -5.73
CA LEU A 93 -11.43 20.50 -5.19
C LEU A 93 -10.46 21.33 -4.34
N ASN A 94 -10.63 22.65 -4.27
CA ASN A 94 -9.69 23.59 -3.64
C ASN A 94 -8.25 23.43 -4.19
N SER A 95 -8.12 23.19 -5.49
CA SER A 95 -6.86 22.93 -6.20
C SER A 95 -6.39 24.10 -7.05
#